data_AF-A0A3Q2DN69-F1
#
_entry.id   AF-A0A3Q2DN69-F1
#
_cell.length_a   1.000
_cell.length_b   1.000
_cell.length_c   1.000
_cell.angle_alpha   90.00
_cell.angle_beta   90.00
_cell.angle_gamma   90.00
#
_symmetry.space_group_name_H-M   'P 1'
#
loop_
_entity.id
_entity.type
_entity.pdbx_description
1 polymer ?
#
loop_
_entity_poly.entity_id
_entity_poly.type
_entity_poly.pdbx_seq_one_letter_code
_entity_poly.pdbx_strand_id
1 'polypeptide(L)'
;MFDSVSFHHWFFLQTESIVSILQIHFLFVFQVFHLLALLSLINRENNFPKMLLLFTPFRFHLIVSNLYLYDSVLMLANAFYRKLEDRKWHSMASLNCIRKSTKPWNGGWSMLETIQKGNITGLTGTMDFKDSGSNSHVQFEILGSSFSETFGKDIKRLATWDSVHGLNGSLKESRIESGMQGLTVKVVTLLEDPFVMVAENILGQPKRYKGFSIDVLDALAKILGFKYEIYQVADSKYGSQLPNGSWNGMIGDLINKRADLAVSAITITPERENVVDFSKRYLDYSVGILLRKPEEKINIFSLFAPFDLAVWACIAAAIPVVGVLIFLLNRLQALRSSSSQNAPPGHLTNEVGSGTLHSAIWIVYGAFVQQGGDSVVGSVALRIVMGSWWLFTLIVCSSYTANLAAYLTVSRMDHAIRSFQDLARQIEVDYGTVRDSAVYDYFRNKGTNPLEQDSTYAELWRTISKNDGLDYSVSSPSEGIRPLVATDSLVARGPLVATDP
;
A
#
# COMPACT_ATOMS: atom_id res chain seq x y z
N MET A 1 -51.14 -6.38 31.40
CA MET A 1 -50.46 -7.22 30.39
C MET A 1 -49.04 -6.68 30.34
N PHE A 2 -48.17 -7.27 31.15
CA PHE A 2 -46.87 -6.68 31.50
C PHE A 2 -45.87 -6.76 30.35
N ASP A 3 -45.11 -5.69 30.20
CA ASP A 3 -44.35 -5.30 29.01
C ASP A 3 -43.24 -6.29 28.62
N SER A 4 -43.31 -6.75 27.37
CA SER A 4 -42.28 -7.56 26.70
C SER A 4 -41.01 -6.75 26.33
N VAL A 5 -40.98 -5.45 26.65
CA VAL A 5 -39.88 -4.53 26.29
C VAL A 5 -38.73 -4.52 27.33
N SER A 6 -38.98 -4.95 28.58
CA SER A 6 -37.93 -4.97 29.62
C SER A 6 -37.01 -6.19 29.57
N PHE A 7 -37.42 -7.30 28.93
CA PHE A 7 -36.60 -8.52 28.89
C PHE A 7 -35.49 -8.45 27.84
N HIS A 8 -35.73 -7.71 26.75
CA HIS A 8 -34.74 -7.55 25.67
C HIS A 8 -33.61 -6.57 26.02
N HIS A 9 -33.87 -5.62 26.91
CA HIS A 9 -32.87 -4.63 27.35
C HIS A 9 -31.92 -5.21 28.42
N TRP A 10 -32.37 -6.17 29.22
CA TRP A 10 -31.54 -6.84 30.22
C TRP A 10 -30.59 -7.86 29.60
N PHE A 11 -31.02 -8.56 28.54
CA PHE A 11 -30.17 -9.53 27.82
C PHE A 11 -29.04 -8.86 27.03
N PHE A 12 -29.24 -7.61 26.58
CA PHE A 12 -28.24 -6.85 25.81
C PHE A 12 -27.15 -6.20 26.68
N LEU A 13 -27.44 -5.90 27.95
CA LEU A 13 -26.46 -5.36 28.90
C LEU A 13 -25.53 -6.43 29.48
N GLN A 14 -25.95 -7.70 29.45
CA GLN A 14 -25.17 -8.82 29.98
C GLN A 14 -24.14 -9.37 28.96
N THR A 15 -24.39 -9.20 27.65
CA THR A 15 -23.49 -9.61 26.57
C THR A 15 -22.28 -8.68 26.39
N GLU A 16 -22.45 -7.36 26.59
CA GLU A 16 -21.36 -6.37 26.53
C GLU A 16 -20.31 -6.54 27.67
N SER A 17 -20.76 -6.98 28.85
CA SER A 17 -19.84 -7.23 29.99
C SER A 17 -19.02 -8.51 29.82
N ILE A 18 -19.56 -9.54 29.16
CA ILE A 18 -18.85 -10.81 28.93
C ILE A 18 -17.78 -10.66 27.84
N VAL A 19 -18.04 -9.87 26.80
CA VAL A 19 -17.05 -9.56 25.75
C VAL A 19 -15.88 -8.75 26.32
N SER A 20 -16.15 -7.79 27.20
CA SER A 20 -15.11 -7.00 27.89
C SER A 20 -14.24 -7.84 28.84
N ILE A 21 -14.82 -8.82 29.54
CA ILE A 21 -14.09 -9.74 30.42
C ILE A 21 -13.26 -10.75 29.62
N LEU A 22 -13.76 -11.25 28.49
CA LEU A 22 -12.97 -12.12 27.60
C LEU A 22 -11.80 -11.38 26.97
N GLN A 23 -11.94 -10.09 26.64
CA GLN A 23 -10.89 -9.30 26.03
C GLN A 23 -9.75 -8.97 27.03
N ILE A 24 -10.08 -8.77 28.32
CA ILE A 24 -9.10 -8.59 29.39
C ILE A 24 -8.38 -9.91 29.73
N HIS A 25 -9.09 -11.04 29.73
CA HIS A 25 -8.47 -12.35 29.91
C HIS A 25 -7.54 -12.73 28.75
N PHE A 26 -7.91 -12.40 27.50
CA PHE A 26 -7.06 -12.66 26.33
C PHE A 26 -5.79 -11.81 26.36
N LEU A 27 -5.87 -10.53 26.77
CA LEU A 27 -4.71 -9.66 26.97
C LEU A 27 -3.79 -10.17 28.11
N PHE A 28 -4.37 -10.62 29.23
CA PHE A 28 -3.58 -11.15 30.34
C PHE A 28 -2.87 -12.47 29.98
N VAL A 29 -3.54 -13.37 29.25
CA VAL A 29 -2.95 -14.62 28.76
C VAL A 29 -1.85 -14.35 27.72
N PHE A 30 -2.04 -13.38 26.81
CA PHE A 30 -1.01 -12.99 25.84
C PHE A 30 0.23 -12.40 26.51
N GLN A 31 0.05 -11.61 27.57
CA GLN A 31 1.12 -10.94 28.29
C GLN A 31 1.90 -11.90 29.20
N VAL A 32 1.23 -12.89 29.80
CA VAL A 32 1.85 -13.99 30.56
C VAL A 32 2.60 -14.97 29.64
N PHE A 33 2.08 -15.26 28.43
CA PHE A 33 2.79 -16.07 27.44
C PHE A 33 4.05 -15.37 26.91
N HIS A 34 4.03 -14.05 26.76
CA HIS A 34 5.22 -13.27 26.40
C HIS A 34 6.27 -13.30 27.52
N LEU A 35 5.85 -13.26 28.79
CA LEU A 35 6.76 -13.34 29.93
C LEU A 35 7.37 -14.75 30.10
N LEU A 36 6.61 -15.81 29.85
CA LEU A 36 7.07 -17.20 29.87
C LEU A 36 7.98 -17.55 28.67
N ALA A 37 7.73 -16.96 27.50
CA ALA A 37 8.64 -17.06 26.35
C ALA A 37 9.96 -16.32 26.61
N LEU A 38 9.93 -15.20 27.32
CA LEU A 38 11.13 -14.47 27.78
C LEU A 38 11.94 -15.27 28.81
N LEU A 39 11.29 -15.99 29.71
CA LEU A 39 11.96 -16.86 30.69
C LEU A 39 12.52 -18.15 30.07
N SER A 40 11.88 -18.70 29.02
CA SER A 40 12.41 -19.88 28.31
C SER A 40 13.58 -19.56 27.37
N LEU A 41 13.65 -18.32 26.86
CA LEU A 41 14.78 -17.81 26.06
C LEU A 41 16.03 -17.49 26.89
N ILE A 42 15.90 -17.26 28.19
CA ILE A 42 17.05 -16.99 29.09
C ILE A 42 17.85 -18.28 29.39
N ASN A 43 17.27 -19.46 29.17
CA ASN A 43 17.88 -20.73 29.58
C ASN A 43 18.47 -21.56 28.41
N ARG A 44 18.63 -20.99 27.22
CA ARG A 44 19.14 -21.72 26.04
C ARG A 44 20.19 -20.91 25.28
N GLU A 45 21.45 -21.27 25.54
CA GLU A 45 22.70 -21.05 24.79
C GLU A 45 22.80 -19.96 23.70
N ASN A 46 23.77 -19.07 23.92
CA ASN A 46 24.90 -18.76 23.03
C ASN A 46 24.60 -18.63 21.51
N ASN A 47 24.21 -17.42 21.06
CA ASN A 47 24.77 -16.74 19.86
C ASN A 47 24.04 -15.41 19.52
N PHE A 48 24.70 -14.27 19.79
CA PHE A 48 24.62 -12.94 19.13
C PHE A 48 23.23 -12.32 18.74
N PRO A 49 23.15 -11.10 18.19
CA PRO A 49 23.02 -9.84 18.91
C PRO A 49 21.71 -9.11 18.54
N LYS A 50 20.59 -9.42 19.21
CA LYS A 50 19.35 -8.62 19.03
C LYS A 50 18.68 -8.20 20.35
N MET A 51 19.26 -8.59 21.47
CA MET A 51 18.78 -8.27 22.82
C MET A 51 19.67 -7.22 23.51
N LEU A 52 20.02 -6.12 22.80
CA LEU A 52 20.83 -5.03 23.36
C LEU A 52 20.07 -3.69 23.46
N LEU A 53 18.79 -3.63 23.11
CA LEU A 53 18.04 -2.36 23.09
C LEU A 53 17.35 -2.02 24.42
N LEU A 54 17.04 -3.00 25.27
CA LEU A 54 16.42 -2.76 26.60
C LEU A 54 17.42 -2.73 27.77
N PHE A 55 18.68 -3.15 27.56
CA PHE A 55 19.69 -3.24 28.62
C PHE A 55 20.59 -2.01 28.75
N THR A 56 20.49 -1.03 27.85
CA THR A 56 21.38 0.15 27.90
C THR A 56 21.16 1.03 29.13
N PRO A 57 19.94 1.36 29.59
CA PRO A 57 19.80 2.19 30.80
C PRO A 57 20.31 1.46 32.06
N PHE A 58 20.05 0.15 32.13
CA PHE A 58 20.44 -0.69 33.26
C PHE A 58 21.95 -0.90 33.37
N ARG A 59 22.67 -1.12 32.25
CA ARG A 59 24.14 -1.26 32.28
C ARG A 59 24.83 0.04 32.71
N PHE A 60 24.40 1.19 32.21
CA PHE A 60 25.01 2.48 32.58
C PHE A 60 24.76 2.82 34.06
N HIS A 61 23.56 2.54 34.59
CA HIS A 61 23.26 2.79 36.01
C HIS A 61 24.12 1.93 36.96
N LEU A 62 24.39 0.68 36.57
CA LEU A 62 25.24 -0.25 37.34
C LEU A 62 26.71 0.19 37.36
N ILE A 63 27.21 0.76 36.26
CA ILE A 63 28.60 1.24 36.16
C ILE A 63 28.80 2.51 37.00
N VAL A 64 27.88 3.48 36.92
CA VAL A 64 27.99 4.75 37.67
C VAL A 64 27.92 4.53 39.17
N SER A 65 27.01 3.66 39.63
CA SER A 65 26.89 3.33 41.06
C SER A 65 28.17 2.70 41.63
N ASN A 66 28.86 1.88 40.82
CA ASN A 66 30.13 1.27 41.23
C ASN A 66 31.27 2.28 41.34
N LEU A 67 31.30 3.32 40.49
CA LEU A 67 32.29 4.39 40.58
C LEU A 67 32.12 5.20 41.87
N TYR A 68 30.88 5.55 42.22
CA TYR A 68 30.59 6.22 43.49
C TYR A 68 30.90 5.35 44.70
N LEU A 69 30.66 4.03 44.62
CA LEU A 69 31.03 3.10 45.68
C LEU A 69 32.54 3.12 45.92
N TYR A 70 33.34 3.02 44.84
CA TYR A 70 34.79 3.06 44.92
C TYR A 70 35.29 4.35 45.58
N ASP A 71 34.79 5.49 45.10
CA ASP A 71 35.18 6.80 45.62
C ASP A 71 34.75 6.99 47.09
N SER A 72 33.58 6.46 47.47
CA SER A 72 33.10 6.48 48.86
C SER A 72 34.01 5.67 49.79
N VAL A 73 34.47 4.49 49.35
CA VAL A 73 35.42 3.68 50.14
C VAL A 73 36.77 4.38 50.25
N LEU A 74 37.27 4.96 49.14
CA LEU A 74 38.53 5.71 49.12
C LEU A 74 38.48 6.90 50.09
N MET A 75 37.37 7.62 50.12
CA MET A 75 37.13 8.75 51.01
C MET A 75 37.14 8.34 52.47
N LEU A 76 36.41 7.28 52.82
CA LEU A 76 36.37 6.74 54.18
C LEU A 76 37.75 6.27 54.62
N ALA A 77 38.47 5.54 53.76
CA ALA A 77 39.83 5.08 54.04
C ALA A 77 40.79 6.25 54.33
N ASN A 78 40.72 7.33 53.57
CA ASN A 78 41.53 8.53 53.80
C ASN A 78 41.14 9.24 55.11
N ALA A 79 39.85 9.32 55.43
CA ALA A 79 39.39 9.88 56.71
C ALA A 79 39.89 9.05 57.91
N PHE A 80 39.86 7.72 57.81
CA PHE A 80 40.44 6.83 58.83
C PHE A 80 41.95 7.03 58.96
N TYR A 81 42.66 7.10 57.84
CA TYR A 81 44.11 7.33 57.83
C TYR A 81 44.47 8.64 58.55
N ARG A 82 43.83 9.75 58.21
CA ARG A 82 44.07 11.06 58.86
C ARG A 82 43.79 11.03 60.36
N LYS A 83 42.72 10.35 60.80
CA LYS A 83 42.42 10.21 62.24
C LYS A 83 43.44 9.39 63.00
N LEU A 84 44.01 8.36 62.36
CA LEU A 84 45.08 7.55 62.94
C LEU A 84 46.39 8.33 63.01
N GLU A 85 46.71 9.10 61.98
CA GLU A 85 47.89 9.97 61.93
C GLU A 85 47.84 11.08 62.99
N ASP A 86 46.70 11.76 63.10
CA ASP A 86 46.46 12.81 64.10
C ASP A 86 46.40 12.29 65.55
N ARG A 87 46.41 10.97 65.77
CA ARG A 87 46.17 10.29 67.06
C ARG A 87 44.87 10.73 67.76
N LYS A 88 43.91 11.27 67.01
CA LYS A 88 42.58 11.71 67.50
C LYS A 88 41.51 10.65 67.30
N TRP A 89 41.92 9.38 67.25
CA TRP A 89 41.02 8.25 67.09
C TRP A 89 40.27 7.95 68.39
N HIS A 90 38.94 7.88 68.31
CA HIS A 90 38.10 7.43 69.41
C HIS A 90 37.73 5.96 69.21
N SER A 91 37.78 5.15 70.27
CA SER A 91 37.37 3.76 70.22
C SER A 91 35.92 3.62 69.73
N MET A 92 35.69 2.65 68.84
CA MET A 92 34.36 2.34 68.34
C MET A 92 33.50 1.76 69.47
N ALA A 93 32.23 2.18 69.53
CA ALA A 93 31.26 1.69 70.50
C ALA A 93 30.08 1.04 69.76
N SER A 94 29.64 -0.13 70.23
CA SER A 94 28.41 -0.75 69.74
C SER A 94 27.20 0.01 70.29
N LEU A 95 26.29 0.42 69.39
CA LEU A 95 25.09 1.20 69.71
C LEU A 95 23.84 0.39 69.39
N ASN A 96 22.77 0.58 70.17
CA ASN A 96 21.48 -0.08 69.94
C ASN A 96 20.40 0.95 69.58
N CYS A 97 19.72 0.74 68.45
CA CYS A 97 18.74 1.69 67.89
C CYS A 97 17.38 1.65 68.60
N ILE A 98 17.10 0.62 69.41
CA ILE A 98 15.77 0.35 69.98
C ILE A 98 15.53 1.09 71.31
N ARG A 99 16.59 1.50 72.02
CA ARG A 99 16.46 2.19 73.31
C ARG A 99 16.40 3.70 73.12
N LYS A 100 15.43 4.37 73.75
CA LYS A 100 15.23 5.84 73.68
C LYS A 100 16.37 6.67 74.31
N SER A 101 17.34 6.06 75.00
CA SER A 101 18.41 6.76 75.74
C SER A 101 19.83 6.37 75.33
N THR A 102 20.02 5.85 74.10
CA THR A 102 21.35 5.51 73.60
C THR A 102 22.15 6.79 73.35
N LYS A 103 23.28 6.95 74.05
CA LYS A 103 24.19 8.08 73.80
C LYS A 103 24.85 7.91 72.43
N PRO A 104 24.96 8.97 71.62
CA PRO A 104 25.66 8.90 70.34
C PRO A 104 27.14 8.57 70.56
N TRP A 105 27.79 8.00 69.54
CA TRP A 105 29.23 7.76 69.60
C TRP A 105 29.97 9.09 69.70
N ASN A 106 30.75 9.26 70.78
CA ASN A 106 31.48 10.50 71.07
C ASN A 106 32.44 10.91 69.92
N GLY A 107 32.95 9.94 69.16
CA GLY A 107 33.82 10.19 68.00
C GLY A 107 33.08 10.50 66.69
N GLY A 108 31.74 10.37 66.65
CA GLY A 108 30.95 10.47 65.43
C GLY A 108 31.04 11.83 64.74
N TRP A 109 30.85 12.91 65.49
CA TRP A 109 30.95 14.28 64.96
C TRP A 109 32.37 14.61 64.46
N SER A 110 33.38 14.22 65.24
CA SER A 110 34.79 14.42 64.89
C SER A 110 35.17 13.65 63.62
N MET A 111 34.63 12.45 63.43
CA MET A 111 34.83 11.65 62.20
C MET A 111 34.10 12.28 61.01
N LEU A 112 32.84 12.69 61.18
CA LEU A 112 32.06 13.35 60.14
C LEU A 112 32.73 14.64 59.65
N GLU A 113 33.25 15.47 60.56
CA GLU A 113 33.99 16.69 60.22
C GLU A 113 35.26 16.38 59.39
N THR A 114 35.92 15.26 59.67
CA THR A 114 37.13 14.84 58.92
C THR A 114 36.78 14.32 57.54
N ILE A 115 35.62 13.66 57.39
CA ILE A 115 35.09 13.25 56.08
C ILE A 115 34.71 14.49 55.26
N GLN A 116 34.02 15.47 55.87
CA GLN A 116 33.58 16.68 55.17
C GLN A 116 34.74 17.58 54.72
N LYS A 117 35.82 17.68 55.52
CA LYS A 117 37.04 18.44 55.17
C LYS A 117 38.03 17.67 54.28
N GLY A 118 37.67 16.46 53.86
CA GLY A 118 38.51 15.60 53.04
C GLY A 118 38.40 15.92 51.56
N ASN A 119 39.44 16.53 50.98
CA ASN A 119 39.58 16.59 49.52
C ASN A 119 40.22 15.29 48.99
N ILE A 120 39.54 14.61 48.08
CA ILE A 120 40.05 13.43 47.36
C ILE A 120 39.83 13.54 45.86
N THR A 121 40.69 12.89 45.09
CA THR A 121 40.54 12.69 43.65
C THR A 121 40.22 11.23 43.37
N GLY A 122 38.96 10.94 43.10
CA GLY A 122 38.44 9.61 42.77
C GLY A 122 38.25 9.40 41.26
N LEU A 123 37.58 8.31 40.90
CA LEU A 123 37.25 7.96 39.51
C LEU A 123 36.18 8.89 38.91
N THR A 124 35.31 9.47 39.74
CA THR A 124 34.31 10.46 39.29
C THR A 124 34.86 11.90 39.27
N GLY A 125 36.13 12.09 39.63
CA GLY A 125 36.80 13.39 39.67
C GLY A 125 37.13 13.83 41.10
N THR A 126 37.26 15.15 41.28
CA THR A 126 37.55 15.72 42.60
C THR A 126 36.28 15.73 43.43
N MET A 127 36.35 15.26 44.67
CA MET A 127 35.24 15.35 45.63
C MET A 127 35.62 16.29 46.77
N ASP A 128 34.76 17.28 47.00
CA ASP A 128 34.86 18.21 48.10
C ASP A 128 33.44 18.57 48.58
N PHE A 129 33.20 18.53 49.88
CA PHE A 129 31.86 18.77 50.42
C PHE A 129 31.70 20.20 50.88
N LYS A 130 30.61 20.83 50.45
CA LYS A 130 30.10 22.06 51.06
C LYS A 130 29.60 21.76 52.48
N ASP A 131 29.40 22.79 53.30
CA ASP A 131 28.78 22.68 54.63
C ASP A 131 27.40 21.99 54.61
N SER A 132 26.73 22.00 53.44
CA SER A 132 25.47 21.30 53.20
C SER A 132 25.60 19.79 52.94
N GLY A 133 26.82 19.25 52.92
CA GLY A 133 27.10 17.85 52.55
C GLY A 133 27.00 17.52 51.06
N SER A 134 26.91 18.54 50.18
CA SER A 134 26.87 18.35 48.72
C SER A 134 28.26 18.48 48.10
N ASN A 135 28.54 17.69 47.06
CA ASN A 135 29.80 17.81 46.32
C ASN A 135 29.80 19.10 45.48
N SER A 136 30.82 19.94 45.65
CA SER A 136 30.98 21.21 44.93
C SER A 136 31.41 21.03 43.47
N HIS A 137 32.11 19.94 43.15
CA HIS A 137 32.79 19.73 41.85
C HIS A 137 32.07 18.73 40.93
N VAL A 138 30.74 18.68 40.98
CA VAL A 138 29.98 17.79 40.09
C VAL A 138 30.11 18.24 38.64
N GLN A 139 30.57 17.34 37.78
CA GLN A 139 30.66 17.51 36.34
C GLN A 139 29.83 16.44 35.64
N PHE A 140 29.06 16.85 34.63
CA PHE A 140 28.30 15.95 33.78
C PHE A 140 28.78 16.05 32.34
N GLU A 141 28.89 14.90 31.69
CA GLU A 141 29.15 14.81 30.26
C GLU A 141 27.85 14.55 29.53
N ILE A 142 27.52 15.41 28.56
CA ILE A 142 26.36 15.23 27.69
C ILE A 142 26.80 14.49 26.45
N LEU A 143 26.28 13.29 26.28
CA LEU A 143 26.57 12.41 25.16
C LEU A 143 25.43 12.45 24.15
N GLY A 144 25.78 12.67 22.89
CA GLY A 144 24.88 12.58 21.75
C GLY A 144 25.03 11.22 21.08
N SER A 145 23.91 10.60 20.73
CA SER A 145 23.93 9.42 19.85
C SER A 145 23.62 9.86 18.43
N SER A 146 24.57 9.70 17.53
CA SER A 146 24.30 9.77 16.10
C SER A 146 23.93 8.37 15.61
N PHE A 147 22.79 8.25 14.95
CA PHE A 147 22.38 7.01 14.33
C PHE A 147 22.83 7.05 12.86
N SER A 148 23.80 6.20 12.52
CA SER A 148 24.16 5.92 11.14
C SER A 148 23.82 4.46 10.85
N GLU A 149 22.98 4.21 9.84
CA GLU A 149 22.57 2.86 9.45
C GLU A 149 23.79 2.00 9.01
N THR A 150 24.87 2.62 8.51
CA THR A 150 26.08 1.94 8.03
C THR A 150 27.16 1.70 9.09
N PHE A 151 27.31 2.59 10.08
CA PHE A 151 28.40 2.50 11.08
C PHE A 151 27.91 2.15 12.49
N GLY A 152 26.60 1.99 12.68
CA GLY A 152 25.98 1.74 13.98
C GLY A 152 25.84 3.02 14.82
N LYS A 153 25.57 2.83 16.12
CA LYS A 153 25.35 3.91 17.08
C LYS A 153 26.69 4.52 17.49
N ASP A 154 27.05 5.68 16.94
CA ASP A 154 28.20 6.46 17.38
C ASP A 154 27.78 7.34 18.57
N ILE A 155 28.51 7.25 19.68
CA ILE A 155 28.27 8.06 20.88
C ILE A 155 29.39 9.09 20.97
N LYS A 156 29.06 10.36 20.73
CA LYS A 156 30.00 11.48 20.82
C LYS A 156 29.67 12.37 21.99
N ARG A 157 30.70 12.87 22.69
CA ARG A 157 30.53 13.90 23.71
C ARG A 157 30.17 15.22 23.00
N LEU A 158 29.01 15.78 23.33
CA LEU A 158 28.52 17.03 22.74
C LEU A 158 28.87 18.24 23.60
N ALA A 159 28.81 18.08 24.92
CA ALA A 159 29.05 19.15 25.86
C ALA A 159 29.44 18.62 27.23
N THR A 160 30.00 19.50 28.05
CA THR A 160 30.23 19.27 29.48
C THR A 160 29.42 20.28 30.29
N TRP A 161 28.87 19.89 31.42
CA TRP A 161 28.20 20.78 32.35
C TRP A 161 28.88 20.72 33.69
N ASP A 162 29.09 21.87 34.32
CA ASP A 162 29.52 21.96 35.70
C ASP A 162 28.60 22.88 36.51
N SER A 163 28.73 22.82 37.83
CA SER A 163 27.89 23.59 38.76
C SER A 163 28.18 25.10 38.76
N VAL A 164 29.33 25.53 38.21
CA VAL A 164 29.85 26.91 38.32
C VAL A 164 29.73 27.68 37.00
N HIS A 165 30.18 27.09 35.89
CA HIS A 165 30.21 27.70 34.56
C HIS A 165 29.02 27.25 33.69
N GLY A 166 28.26 26.24 34.12
CA GLY A 166 27.08 25.76 33.42
C GLY A 166 27.43 24.91 32.20
N LEU A 167 26.63 25.02 31.14
CA LEU A 167 26.83 24.24 29.91
C LEU A 167 27.99 24.82 29.09
N ASN A 168 29.06 24.04 28.95
CA ASN A 168 30.17 24.31 28.05
C ASN A 168 30.11 23.35 26.84
N GLY A 169 29.66 23.87 25.70
CA GLY A 169 29.52 23.13 24.45
C GLY A 169 28.31 23.59 23.62
N SER A 170 28.00 22.86 22.55
CA SER A 170 26.82 23.11 21.74
C SER A 170 25.99 21.84 21.59
N LEU A 171 24.70 21.94 21.88
CA LEU A 171 23.72 20.87 21.65
C LEU A 171 23.05 21.01 20.29
N LYS A 172 23.49 21.96 19.44
CA LYS A 172 22.98 22.05 18.08
C LYS A 172 23.48 20.85 17.31
N GLU A 173 22.54 20.00 16.89
CA GLU A 173 22.76 19.02 15.84
C GLU A 173 23.39 19.77 14.66
N SER A 174 24.64 19.47 14.32
CA SER A 174 25.16 19.85 13.02
C SER A 174 24.31 19.08 12.02
N ARG A 175 23.23 19.70 11.51
CA ARG A 175 22.61 19.22 10.28
C ARG A 175 23.76 19.01 9.31
N ILE A 176 23.76 17.89 8.63
CA ILE A 176 24.70 17.57 7.57
C ILE A 176 24.40 18.56 6.43
N GLU A 177 24.74 19.83 6.59
CA GLU A 177 24.48 20.89 5.62
C GLU A 177 25.67 21.08 4.66
N SER A 178 26.72 20.25 4.77
CA SER A 178 27.95 20.49 3.99
C SER A 178 28.95 19.33 4.02
N GLY A 179 28.50 18.08 4.18
CA GLY A 179 29.41 16.94 4.32
C GLY A 179 30.19 16.57 3.05
N MET A 180 29.68 16.93 1.86
CA MET A 180 30.26 16.50 0.58
C MET A 180 30.70 17.65 -0.33
N GLN A 181 30.89 18.85 0.25
CA GLN A 181 31.37 20.01 -0.51
C GLN A 181 32.76 19.75 -1.09
N GLY A 182 32.87 19.84 -2.41
CA GLY A 182 34.13 19.62 -3.14
C GLY A 182 34.38 18.18 -3.60
N LEU A 183 33.51 17.22 -3.28
CA LEU A 183 33.58 15.87 -3.82
C LEU A 183 32.95 15.81 -5.21
N THR A 184 33.55 15.03 -6.11
CA THR A 184 32.98 14.70 -7.43
C THR A 184 32.64 13.22 -7.46
N VAL A 185 31.35 12.90 -7.49
CA VAL A 185 30.79 11.55 -7.43
C VAL A 185 30.62 10.99 -8.84
N LYS A 186 31.14 9.80 -9.12
CA LYS A 186 30.90 9.10 -10.39
C LYS A 186 29.57 8.37 -10.35
N VAL A 187 28.65 8.78 -11.22
CA VAL A 187 27.29 8.24 -11.28
C VAL A 187 27.13 7.38 -12.52
N VAL A 188 26.80 6.10 -12.32
CA VAL A 188 26.39 5.22 -13.42
C VAL A 188 24.87 5.28 -13.62
N THR A 189 24.43 5.26 -14.87
CA THR A 189 23.01 5.29 -15.22
C THR A 189 22.67 4.34 -16.37
N LEU A 190 21.38 4.05 -16.50
CA LEU A 190 20.76 3.35 -17.63
C LEU A 190 19.66 4.24 -18.19
N LEU A 191 19.58 4.34 -19.52
CA LEU A 191 18.55 5.10 -20.22
C LEU A 191 17.21 4.37 -20.13
N GLU A 192 16.22 5.02 -19.53
CA GLU A 192 14.86 4.53 -19.37
C GLU A 192 13.92 5.74 -19.29
N ASP A 193 12.95 5.84 -20.19
CA ASP A 193 12.03 6.98 -20.22
C ASP A 193 10.91 6.75 -19.18
N PRO A 194 10.48 7.76 -18.38
CA PRO A 194 10.94 9.16 -18.32
C PRO A 194 12.00 9.42 -17.20
N PHE A 195 12.65 8.37 -16.70
CA PHE A 195 13.59 8.45 -15.58
C PHE A 195 14.92 9.08 -15.97
N VAL A 196 15.51 8.59 -17.06
CA VAL A 196 16.78 9.06 -17.62
C VAL A 196 16.71 9.03 -19.14
N MET A 197 16.65 10.21 -19.72
CA MET A 197 16.63 10.49 -21.15
C MET A 197 17.89 11.25 -21.54
N VAL A 198 18.30 11.09 -22.80
CA VAL A 198 19.31 11.97 -23.40
C VAL A 198 18.64 13.29 -23.78
N ALA A 199 19.16 14.42 -23.30
CA ALA A 199 18.72 15.73 -23.75
C ALA A 199 19.26 15.99 -25.17
N GLU A 200 18.50 16.74 -25.97
CA GLU A 200 18.95 17.14 -27.30
C GLU A 200 20.24 17.97 -27.19
N ASN A 201 21.34 17.42 -27.71
CA ASN A 201 22.63 18.10 -27.67
C ASN A 201 22.68 19.20 -28.74
N ILE A 202 23.10 20.38 -28.32
CA ILE A 202 23.67 21.38 -29.23
C ILE A 202 25.10 20.90 -29.55
N LEU A 203 25.45 20.83 -30.83
CA LEU A 203 26.72 20.28 -31.34
C LEU A 203 27.93 20.83 -30.55
N GLY A 204 28.71 19.95 -29.90
CA GLY A 204 29.94 20.31 -29.18
C GLY A 204 29.85 20.40 -27.65
N GLN A 205 28.66 20.22 -27.05
CA GLN A 205 28.50 20.14 -25.59
C GLN A 205 28.51 18.67 -25.09
N PRO A 206 28.97 18.43 -23.84
CA PRO A 206 28.88 17.11 -23.23
C PRO A 206 27.43 16.63 -23.19
N LYS A 207 27.22 15.31 -23.37
CA LYS A 207 25.88 14.68 -23.31
C LYS A 207 25.19 15.08 -22.02
N ARG A 208 24.12 15.85 -22.14
CA ARG A 208 23.28 16.21 -21.00
C ARG A 208 22.18 15.17 -20.85
N TYR A 209 22.00 14.66 -19.63
CA TYR A 209 20.88 13.78 -19.31
C TYR A 209 19.76 14.62 -18.68
N LYS A 210 18.51 14.17 -18.85
CA LYS A 210 17.30 14.79 -18.28
C LYS A 210 16.35 13.68 -17.83
N GLY A 211 15.42 13.97 -16.92
CA GLY A 211 14.41 13.00 -16.49
C GLY A 211 14.27 12.95 -14.98
N PHE A 212 13.29 12.21 -14.50
CA PHE A 212 12.90 12.21 -13.09
C PHE A 212 14.06 11.84 -12.15
N SER A 213 14.83 10.80 -12.46
CA SER A 213 15.95 10.37 -11.62
C SER A 213 17.11 11.37 -11.66
N ILE A 214 17.27 12.09 -12.76
CA ILE A 214 18.27 13.16 -12.90
C ILE A 214 17.89 14.38 -12.05
N ASP A 215 16.62 14.78 -12.07
CA ASP A 215 16.12 15.88 -11.24
C ASP A 215 16.29 15.60 -9.74
N VAL A 216 16.07 14.35 -9.33
CA VAL A 216 16.34 13.88 -7.95
C VAL A 216 17.84 13.97 -7.63
N LEU A 217 18.71 13.52 -8.52
CA LEU A 217 20.17 13.61 -8.35
C LEU A 217 20.64 15.06 -8.24
N ASP A 218 20.11 15.96 -9.07
CA ASP A 218 20.41 17.40 -9.02
C ASP A 218 19.97 18.03 -7.71
N ALA A 219 18.77 17.69 -7.22
CA ALA A 219 18.29 18.16 -5.93
C ALA A 219 19.19 17.69 -4.78
N LEU A 220 19.60 16.41 -4.79
CA LEU A 220 20.53 15.86 -3.79
C LEU A 220 21.90 16.53 -3.86
N ALA A 221 22.44 16.72 -5.06
CA ALA A 221 23.71 17.41 -5.30
C ALA A 221 23.68 18.84 -4.74
N LYS A 222 22.58 19.56 -4.94
CA LYS A 222 22.38 20.93 -4.44
C LYS A 222 22.26 20.98 -2.91
N ILE A 223 21.55 20.05 -2.30
CA ILE A 223 21.34 20.01 -0.83
C ILE A 223 22.63 19.61 -0.10
N LEU A 224 23.33 18.60 -0.61
CA LEU A 224 24.51 18.01 0.04
C LEU A 224 25.84 18.66 -0.40
N GLY A 225 25.81 19.44 -1.49
CA GLY A 225 26.93 20.24 -1.99
C GLY A 225 27.97 19.47 -2.81
N PHE A 226 27.67 18.27 -3.32
CA PHE A 226 28.59 17.51 -4.16
C PHE A 226 28.43 17.85 -5.64
N LYS A 227 29.49 17.63 -6.42
CA LYS A 227 29.45 17.60 -7.89
C LYS A 227 29.36 16.15 -8.35
N TYR A 228 28.87 15.91 -9.56
CA TYR A 228 28.81 14.56 -10.09
C TYR A 228 29.14 14.51 -11.57
N GLU A 229 29.66 13.37 -12.01
CA GLU A 229 29.89 13.02 -13.42
C GLU A 229 29.08 11.78 -13.75
N ILE A 230 28.16 11.92 -14.71
CA ILE A 230 27.23 10.85 -15.09
C ILE A 230 27.65 10.16 -16.39
N TYR A 231 27.63 8.83 -16.39
CA TYR A 231 27.89 8.02 -17.57
C TYR A 231 26.91 6.86 -17.69
N GLN A 232 26.67 6.43 -18.93
CA GLN A 232 25.80 5.30 -19.22
C GLN A 232 26.58 3.99 -19.07
N VAL A 233 25.96 2.99 -18.44
CA VAL A 233 26.51 1.63 -18.31
C VAL A 233 26.77 0.99 -19.68
N ALA A 234 27.89 0.26 -19.80
CA ALA A 234 28.39 -0.24 -21.08
C ALA A 234 27.50 -1.33 -21.72
N ASP A 235 26.93 -2.22 -20.91
CA ASP A 235 26.12 -3.36 -21.38
C ASP A 235 24.61 -3.06 -21.45
N SER A 236 24.21 -1.83 -21.09
CA SER A 236 22.81 -1.40 -21.02
C SER A 236 21.92 -2.33 -20.17
N LYS A 237 22.44 -2.90 -19.08
CA LYS A 237 21.68 -3.72 -18.13
C LYS A 237 21.67 -3.10 -16.73
N TYR A 238 20.58 -3.35 -15.98
CA TYR A 238 20.49 -2.95 -14.57
C TYR A 238 21.50 -3.70 -13.69
N GLY A 239 21.60 -5.01 -13.89
CA GLY A 239 22.51 -5.88 -13.16
C GLY A 239 21.81 -7.16 -12.68
N SER A 240 22.38 -8.29 -13.08
CA SER A 240 21.97 -9.64 -12.71
C SER A 240 23.22 -10.48 -12.37
N GLN A 241 23.03 -11.48 -11.52
CA GLN A 241 24.10 -12.41 -11.20
C GLN A 241 24.32 -13.39 -12.36
N LEU A 242 25.56 -13.48 -12.82
CA LEU A 242 25.99 -14.42 -13.85
C LEU A 242 26.27 -15.80 -13.24
N PRO A 243 26.26 -16.89 -14.03
CA PRO A 243 26.52 -18.25 -13.52
C PRO A 243 27.89 -18.44 -12.85
N ASN A 244 28.86 -17.58 -13.18
CA ASN A 244 30.19 -17.55 -12.57
C ASN A 244 30.21 -16.81 -11.21
N GLY A 245 29.06 -16.34 -10.71
CA GLY A 245 28.91 -15.58 -9.47
C GLY A 245 29.21 -14.08 -9.59
N SER A 246 29.71 -13.60 -10.74
CA SER A 246 29.97 -12.18 -10.98
C SER A 246 28.68 -11.42 -11.35
N TRP A 247 28.71 -10.10 -11.23
CA TRP A 247 27.58 -9.23 -11.54
C TRP A 247 27.89 -8.35 -12.75
N ASN A 248 26.89 -8.17 -13.62
CA ASN A 248 26.95 -7.26 -14.76
C ASN A 248 26.16 -5.96 -14.48
N GLY A 249 26.00 -5.11 -15.49
CA GLY A 249 25.17 -3.91 -15.40
C GLY A 249 25.67 -2.86 -14.41
N MET A 250 24.76 -1.97 -14.02
CA MET A 250 25.04 -0.92 -13.04
C MET A 250 25.48 -1.49 -11.69
N ILE A 251 24.88 -2.61 -11.26
CA ILE A 251 25.28 -3.32 -10.03
C ILE A 251 26.74 -3.80 -10.13
N GLY A 252 27.13 -4.36 -11.27
CA GLY A 252 28.51 -4.77 -11.53
C GLY A 252 29.50 -3.59 -11.48
N ASP A 253 29.13 -2.43 -12.02
CA ASP A 253 29.98 -1.23 -11.96
C ASP A 253 30.14 -0.69 -10.53
N LEU A 254 29.11 -0.80 -9.67
CA LEU A 254 29.19 -0.47 -8.25
C LEU A 254 30.10 -1.44 -7.47
N ILE A 255 29.91 -2.75 -7.64
CA ILE A 255 30.72 -3.78 -6.95
C ILE A 255 32.21 -3.64 -7.31
N ASN A 256 32.49 -3.36 -8.58
CA ASN A 256 33.86 -3.16 -9.07
C ASN A 256 34.42 -1.76 -8.77
N LYS A 257 33.69 -0.91 -8.04
CA LYS A 257 34.08 0.47 -7.67
C LYS A 257 34.41 1.34 -8.88
N ARG A 258 33.72 1.13 -10.01
CA ARG A 258 33.82 1.99 -11.21
C ARG A 258 32.90 3.20 -11.10
N ALA A 259 31.78 3.03 -10.38
CA ALA A 259 30.88 4.11 -9.98
C ALA A 259 30.81 4.18 -8.45
N ASP A 260 30.54 5.39 -7.96
CA ASP A 260 30.28 5.67 -6.55
C ASP A 260 28.78 5.63 -6.23
N LEU A 261 27.94 5.90 -7.22
CA LEU A 261 26.48 5.91 -7.12
C LEU A 261 25.84 5.41 -8.41
N ALA A 262 24.72 4.69 -8.30
CA ALA A 262 23.88 4.35 -9.45
C ALA A 262 22.54 5.06 -9.35
N VAL A 263 22.11 5.70 -10.44
CA VAL A 263 20.82 6.41 -10.52
C VAL A 263 20.12 6.04 -11.82
N SER A 264 18.97 5.38 -11.71
CA SER A 264 18.06 5.03 -12.80
C SER A 264 16.75 4.48 -12.20
N ALA A 265 15.88 3.86 -13.01
CA ALA A 265 14.68 3.13 -12.59
C ALA A 265 15.00 1.74 -12.02
N ILE A 266 16.03 1.63 -11.17
CA ILE A 266 16.49 0.34 -10.67
C ILE A 266 15.59 -0.21 -9.56
N THR A 267 15.06 -1.42 -9.76
CA THR A 267 14.29 -2.14 -8.74
C THR A 267 15.18 -2.69 -7.63
N ILE A 268 14.78 -2.46 -6.38
CA ILE A 268 15.38 -3.08 -5.19
C ILE A 268 14.91 -4.53 -5.10
N THR A 269 15.83 -5.49 -5.26
CA THR A 269 15.57 -6.93 -5.09
C THR A 269 16.48 -7.51 -4.00
N PRO A 270 16.07 -8.60 -3.31
CA PRO A 270 16.90 -9.20 -2.25
C PRO A 270 18.29 -9.61 -2.75
N GLU A 271 18.39 -10.10 -3.98
CA GLU A 271 19.66 -10.51 -4.59
C GLU A 271 20.61 -9.33 -4.79
N ARG A 272 20.09 -8.16 -5.20
CA ARG A 272 20.87 -6.93 -5.36
C ARG A 272 21.22 -6.31 -4.01
N GLU A 273 20.29 -6.28 -3.06
CA GLU A 273 20.50 -5.74 -1.71
C GLU A 273 21.57 -6.54 -0.92
N ASN A 274 21.77 -7.81 -1.24
CA ASN A 274 22.84 -8.63 -0.66
C ASN A 274 24.26 -8.22 -1.11
N VAL A 275 24.40 -7.45 -2.20
CA VAL A 275 25.71 -7.10 -2.79
C VAL A 275 25.98 -5.60 -2.86
N VAL A 276 24.93 -4.77 -2.83
CA VAL A 276 25.03 -3.31 -2.75
C VAL A 276 24.00 -2.76 -1.78
N ASP A 277 24.32 -1.63 -1.15
CA ASP A 277 23.39 -0.92 -0.28
C ASP A 277 22.43 -0.05 -1.11
N PHE A 278 21.14 -0.07 -0.75
CA PHE A 278 20.12 0.81 -1.33
C PHE A 278 19.69 1.89 -0.34
N SER A 279 19.36 3.07 -0.85
CA SER A 279 18.61 4.06 -0.08
C SER A 279 17.16 3.62 0.12
N LYS A 280 16.38 4.41 0.88
CA LYS A 280 14.92 4.32 0.76
C LYS A 280 14.52 4.59 -0.70
N ARG A 281 13.58 3.78 -1.19
CA ARG A 281 12.96 3.97 -2.50
C ARG A 281 12.31 5.35 -2.58
N TYR A 282 12.47 6.03 -3.70
CA TYR A 282 11.85 7.33 -3.96
C TYR A 282 10.54 7.21 -4.77
N LEU A 283 10.25 6.03 -5.32
CA LEU A 283 9.03 5.71 -6.03
C LEU A 283 8.54 4.32 -5.62
N ASP A 284 7.27 4.22 -5.24
CA ASP A 284 6.58 2.95 -5.04
C ASP A 284 5.82 2.57 -6.30
N TYR A 285 5.97 1.32 -6.74
CA TYR A 285 5.25 0.79 -7.88
C TYR A 285 4.78 -0.65 -7.62
N SER A 286 3.84 -1.09 -8.43
CA SER A 286 3.34 -2.46 -8.43
C SER A 286 3.41 -3.07 -9.83
N VAL A 287 3.56 -4.39 -9.89
CA VAL A 287 3.56 -5.13 -11.15
C VAL A 287 2.11 -5.22 -11.67
N GLY A 288 1.88 -4.71 -12.88
CA GLY A 288 0.56 -4.70 -13.53
C GLY A 288 0.50 -5.55 -14.79
N ILE A 289 -0.70 -5.66 -15.37
CA ILE A 289 -0.95 -6.28 -16.67
C ILE A 289 -1.30 -5.17 -17.66
N LEU A 290 -0.55 -5.08 -18.77
CA LEU A 290 -0.83 -4.14 -19.85
C LEU A 290 -1.56 -4.85 -20.99
N LEU A 291 -2.80 -4.42 -21.28
CA LEU A 291 -3.66 -4.96 -22.34
C LEU A 291 -3.96 -3.87 -23.37
N ARG A 292 -4.08 -4.24 -24.66
CA ARG A 292 -4.62 -3.32 -25.67
C ARG A 292 -6.07 -2.99 -25.31
N LYS A 293 -6.42 -1.70 -25.35
CA LYS A 293 -7.81 -1.27 -25.21
C LYS A 293 -8.63 -1.89 -26.36
N PRO A 294 -9.69 -2.68 -26.08
CA PRO A 294 -10.53 -3.22 -27.13
C PRO A 294 -11.22 -2.08 -27.89
N GLU A 295 -11.28 -2.20 -29.22
CA GLU A 295 -12.01 -1.26 -30.06
C GLU A 295 -13.52 -1.51 -29.92
N GLU A 296 -14.28 -0.44 -29.70
CA GLU A 296 -15.74 -0.49 -29.63
C GLU A 296 -16.29 -0.76 -31.03
N LYS A 297 -16.62 -2.01 -31.34
CA LYS A 297 -17.30 -2.36 -32.60
C LYS A 297 -18.77 -1.98 -32.48
N ILE A 298 -19.20 -1.00 -33.27
CA ILE A 298 -20.62 -0.65 -33.41
C ILE A 298 -21.31 -1.80 -34.14
N ASN A 299 -21.99 -2.66 -33.39
CA ASN A 299 -22.82 -3.70 -33.97
C ASN A 299 -24.18 -3.11 -34.38
N ILE A 300 -24.58 -3.26 -35.65
CA ILE A 300 -25.86 -2.75 -36.16
C ILE A 300 -27.05 -3.45 -35.46
N PHE A 301 -26.85 -4.69 -34.99
CA PHE A 301 -27.83 -5.41 -34.19
C PHE A 301 -28.02 -4.86 -32.76
N SER A 302 -27.22 -3.87 -32.35
CA SER A 302 -27.41 -3.17 -31.06
C SER A 302 -28.78 -2.50 -30.94
N LEU A 303 -29.46 -2.19 -32.06
CA LEU A 303 -30.81 -1.66 -32.06
C LEU A 303 -31.85 -2.62 -31.47
N PHE A 304 -31.61 -3.94 -31.53
CA PHE A 304 -32.49 -4.95 -30.96
C PHE A 304 -32.13 -5.33 -29.52
N ALA A 305 -30.94 -4.97 -29.05
CA ALA A 305 -30.44 -5.25 -27.70
C ALA A 305 -31.27 -4.70 -26.53
N PRO A 306 -32.05 -3.58 -26.65
CA PRO A 306 -32.81 -3.03 -25.52
C PRO A 306 -33.88 -3.96 -24.93
N PHE A 307 -34.33 -4.95 -25.70
CA PHE A 307 -35.28 -5.97 -25.27
C PHE A 307 -34.76 -7.37 -25.62
N ASP A 308 -35.01 -8.32 -24.72
CA ASP A 308 -34.71 -9.72 -24.98
C ASP A 308 -35.60 -10.28 -26.10
N LEU A 309 -35.11 -11.30 -26.80
CA LEU A 309 -35.80 -11.93 -27.93
C LEU A 309 -37.18 -12.48 -27.52
N ALA A 310 -37.33 -12.92 -26.27
CA ALA A 310 -38.61 -13.34 -25.70
C ALA A 310 -39.64 -12.18 -25.64
N VAL A 311 -39.20 -10.97 -25.28
CA VAL A 311 -40.08 -9.79 -25.22
C VAL A 311 -40.52 -9.37 -26.61
N TRP A 312 -39.60 -9.40 -27.58
CA TRP A 312 -39.91 -9.17 -28.99
C TRP A 312 -40.94 -10.18 -29.52
N ALA A 313 -40.79 -11.46 -29.19
CA ALA A 313 -41.75 -12.49 -29.56
C ALA A 313 -43.14 -12.23 -28.93
N CYS A 314 -43.20 -11.81 -27.67
CA CYS A 314 -44.45 -11.44 -27.00
C CYS A 314 -45.14 -10.25 -27.66
N ILE A 315 -44.40 -9.21 -28.04
CA ILE A 315 -44.94 -8.04 -28.76
C ILE A 315 -45.49 -8.47 -30.13
N ALA A 316 -44.73 -9.28 -30.88
CA ALA A 316 -45.16 -9.80 -32.18
C ALA A 316 -46.42 -10.67 -32.08
N ALA A 317 -46.59 -11.44 -31.00
CA ALA A 317 -47.79 -12.24 -30.74
C ALA A 317 -48.98 -11.39 -30.24
N ALA A 318 -48.74 -10.31 -29.49
CA ALA A 318 -49.79 -9.46 -28.95
C ALA A 318 -50.57 -8.70 -30.06
N ILE A 319 -49.88 -8.27 -31.12
CA ILE A 319 -50.48 -7.55 -32.26
C ILE A 319 -51.63 -8.34 -32.92
N PRO A 320 -51.45 -9.59 -33.38
CA PRO A 320 -52.54 -10.37 -33.96
C PRO A 320 -53.60 -10.75 -32.92
N VAL A 321 -53.24 -10.99 -31.66
CA VAL A 321 -54.22 -11.31 -30.59
C VAL A 321 -55.20 -10.15 -30.38
N VAL A 322 -54.69 -8.92 -30.26
CA VAL A 322 -55.54 -7.72 -30.12
C VAL A 322 -56.30 -7.43 -31.41
N GLY A 323 -55.69 -7.66 -32.57
CA GLY A 323 -56.37 -7.56 -33.87
C GLY A 323 -57.56 -8.52 -34.02
N VAL A 324 -57.41 -9.77 -33.57
CA VAL A 324 -58.52 -10.76 -33.51
C VAL A 324 -59.60 -10.30 -32.55
N LEU A 325 -59.25 -9.79 -31.37
CA LEU A 325 -60.21 -9.27 -30.40
C LEU A 325 -61.05 -8.12 -30.98
N ILE A 326 -60.40 -7.17 -31.67
CA ILE A 326 -61.08 -6.07 -32.35
C ILE A 326 -61.98 -6.58 -33.48
N PHE A 327 -61.50 -7.52 -34.28
CA PHE A 327 -62.29 -8.14 -35.34
C PHE A 327 -63.57 -8.80 -34.79
N LEU A 328 -63.46 -9.56 -33.69
CA LEU A 328 -64.62 -10.18 -33.03
C LEU A 328 -65.60 -9.13 -32.50
N LEU A 329 -65.11 -8.06 -31.86
CA LEU A 329 -65.95 -6.97 -31.37
C LEU A 329 -66.67 -6.24 -32.50
N ASN A 330 -66.02 -6.00 -33.64
CA ASN A 330 -66.63 -5.40 -34.82
C ASN A 330 -67.71 -6.32 -35.42
N ARG A 331 -67.46 -7.64 -35.47
CA ARG A 331 -68.46 -8.61 -35.95
C ARG A 331 -69.67 -8.69 -35.02
N LEU A 332 -69.47 -8.70 -33.71
CA LEU A 332 -70.56 -8.71 -32.73
C LEU A 332 -71.39 -7.41 -32.80
N GLN A 333 -70.76 -6.27 -33.03
CA GLN A 333 -71.45 -4.99 -33.21
C GLN A 333 -72.26 -4.95 -34.51
N ALA A 334 -71.71 -5.46 -35.62
CA ALA A 334 -72.42 -5.58 -36.89
C ALA A 334 -73.65 -6.50 -36.78
N LEU A 335 -73.54 -7.62 -36.05
CA LEU A 335 -74.65 -8.53 -35.77
C LEU A 335 -75.75 -7.88 -34.91
N ARG A 336 -75.38 -7.16 -33.85
CA ARG A 336 -76.34 -6.44 -32.98
C ARG A 336 -77.05 -5.30 -33.72
N SER A 337 -76.35 -4.59 -34.58
CA SER A 337 -76.91 -3.48 -35.38
C SER A 337 -77.84 -3.99 -36.49
N SER A 338 -77.57 -5.20 -37.03
CA SER A 338 -78.46 -5.86 -38.00
C SER A 338 -79.75 -6.39 -37.35
N SER A 339 -79.73 -6.70 -36.05
CA SER A 339 -80.92 -7.11 -35.29
C SER A 339 -81.81 -5.95 -34.82
N SER A 340 -81.31 -4.71 -34.80
CA SER A 340 -82.11 -3.51 -34.51
C SER A 340 -82.68 -2.92 -35.80
N GLN A 341 -83.65 -3.59 -36.42
CA GLN A 341 -84.51 -2.94 -37.43
C GLN A 341 -85.41 -1.94 -36.71
N ASN A 342 -85.01 -0.67 -36.67
CA ASN A 342 -85.85 0.53 -36.67
C ASN A 342 -84.96 1.77 -36.48
N ALA A 343 -84.34 2.26 -37.55
CA ALA A 343 -83.78 3.61 -37.63
C ALA A 343 -83.95 4.16 -39.06
N PRO A 344 -84.27 5.46 -39.24
CA PRO A 344 -84.61 6.03 -40.55
C PRO A 344 -83.38 6.15 -41.47
N PRO A 345 -83.58 6.20 -42.80
CA PRO A 345 -82.50 6.12 -43.79
C PRO A 345 -81.77 7.46 -43.89
N GLY A 346 -80.58 7.55 -43.31
CA GLY A 346 -79.82 8.80 -43.41
C GLY A 346 -78.55 8.90 -42.58
N HIS A 347 -77.75 7.83 -42.44
CA HIS A 347 -76.28 7.91 -42.30
C HIS A 347 -75.67 6.49 -42.31
N LEU A 348 -75.92 5.71 -43.36
CA LEU A 348 -75.07 4.54 -43.62
C LEU A 348 -73.80 5.08 -44.28
N THR A 349 -72.92 5.68 -43.47
CA THR A 349 -71.52 5.80 -43.88
C THR A 349 -71.01 4.39 -44.11
N ASN A 350 -70.84 4.09 -45.38
CA ASN A 350 -70.04 3.00 -45.88
C ASN A 350 -68.64 3.06 -45.25
N GLU A 351 -68.47 2.53 -44.04
CA GLU A 351 -67.16 2.18 -43.48
C GLU A 351 -66.69 0.85 -44.11
N VAL A 352 -66.46 0.90 -45.42
CA VAL A 352 -66.08 -0.23 -46.29
C VAL A 352 -64.67 -0.81 -45.98
N GLY A 353 -64.02 -0.39 -44.89
CA GLY A 353 -62.71 -0.90 -44.47
C GLY A 353 -62.65 -1.63 -43.10
N SER A 354 -63.71 -1.56 -42.28
CA SER A 354 -63.64 -1.77 -40.81
C SER A 354 -63.89 -3.21 -40.31
N GLY A 355 -64.28 -4.14 -41.20
CA GLY A 355 -64.77 -5.47 -40.81
C GLY A 355 -63.89 -6.69 -41.15
N THR A 356 -62.70 -6.50 -41.74
CA THR A 356 -61.82 -7.62 -42.12
C THR A 356 -60.72 -7.84 -41.07
N LEU A 357 -60.29 -9.08 -40.87
CA LEU A 357 -59.25 -9.42 -39.90
C LEU A 357 -57.93 -8.71 -40.21
N HIS A 358 -57.58 -8.62 -41.50
CA HIS A 358 -56.39 -7.90 -41.96
C HIS A 358 -56.44 -6.42 -41.59
N SER A 359 -57.56 -5.72 -41.82
CA SER A 359 -57.71 -4.31 -41.45
C SER A 359 -57.61 -4.11 -39.94
N ALA A 360 -58.17 -5.02 -39.13
CA ALA A 360 -58.08 -4.94 -37.67
C ALA A 360 -56.63 -5.11 -37.18
N ILE A 361 -55.89 -6.09 -37.71
CA ILE A 361 -54.46 -6.29 -37.39
C ILE A 361 -53.62 -5.10 -37.86
N TRP A 362 -53.91 -4.55 -39.04
CA TRP A 362 -53.21 -3.38 -39.58
C TRP A 362 -53.42 -2.13 -38.73
N ILE A 363 -54.63 -1.90 -38.22
CA ILE A 363 -54.92 -0.79 -37.29
C ILE A 363 -54.13 -0.94 -35.99
N VAL A 364 -54.07 -2.16 -35.43
CA VAL A 364 -53.31 -2.45 -34.21
C VAL A 364 -51.82 -2.26 -34.42
N TYR A 365 -51.28 -2.73 -35.56
CA TYR A 365 -49.89 -2.53 -35.96
C TYR A 365 -49.57 -1.04 -36.21
N GLY A 366 -50.42 -0.32 -36.94
CA GLY A 366 -50.24 1.11 -37.21
C GLY A 366 -50.28 1.96 -35.93
N ALA A 367 -51.13 1.59 -34.98
CA ALA A 367 -51.14 2.18 -33.64
C ALA A 367 -49.84 1.89 -32.87
N PHE A 368 -49.29 0.66 -32.99
CA PHE A 368 -48.03 0.27 -32.35
C PHE A 368 -46.82 1.05 -32.89
N VAL A 369 -46.74 1.24 -34.21
CA VAL A 369 -45.68 2.01 -34.88
C VAL A 369 -45.93 3.53 -34.80
N GLN A 370 -46.99 3.96 -34.09
CA GLN A 370 -47.37 5.37 -33.92
C GLN A 370 -47.67 6.10 -35.24
N GLN A 371 -48.03 5.37 -36.29
CA GLN A 371 -48.29 5.95 -37.61
C GLN A 371 -49.71 6.51 -37.79
N GLY A 372 -50.59 6.33 -36.79
CA GLY A 372 -51.96 6.85 -36.82
C GLY A 372 -52.82 6.21 -37.93
N GLY A 373 -54.13 6.25 -37.76
CA GLY A 373 -55.06 5.80 -38.79
C GLY A 373 -56.41 6.45 -38.58
N ASP A 374 -57.05 6.91 -39.64
CA ASP A 374 -58.34 7.62 -39.62
C ASP A 374 -59.52 6.66 -39.44
N SER A 375 -59.46 5.81 -38.41
CA SER A 375 -60.54 4.86 -38.09
C SER A 375 -61.39 5.39 -36.95
N VAL A 376 -62.60 5.86 -37.27
CA VAL A 376 -63.55 6.36 -36.27
C VAL A 376 -64.18 5.18 -35.54
N VAL A 377 -63.70 4.90 -34.33
CA VAL A 377 -64.27 3.84 -33.50
C VAL A 377 -65.62 4.29 -32.92
N GLY A 378 -66.71 3.70 -33.44
CA GLY A 378 -68.09 4.03 -33.07
C GLY A 378 -68.55 3.50 -31.69
N SER A 379 -67.97 2.40 -31.17
CA SER A 379 -68.46 1.75 -29.95
C SER A 379 -67.58 1.94 -28.72
N VAL A 380 -68.20 2.14 -27.54
CA VAL A 380 -67.52 2.30 -26.25
C VAL A 380 -66.59 1.12 -25.93
N ALA A 381 -67.01 -0.12 -26.22
CA ALA A 381 -66.19 -1.31 -25.95
C ALA A 381 -64.90 -1.31 -26.80
N LEU A 382 -64.99 -0.89 -28.06
CA LEU A 382 -63.83 -0.82 -28.94
C LEU A 382 -62.90 0.35 -28.55
N ARG A 383 -63.44 1.45 -28.02
CA ARG A 383 -62.64 2.56 -27.46
C ARG A 383 -61.85 2.14 -26.23
N ILE A 384 -62.43 1.31 -25.34
CA ILE A 384 -61.72 0.81 -24.16
C ILE A 384 -60.57 -0.11 -24.58
N VAL A 385 -60.80 -1.04 -25.52
CA VAL A 385 -59.75 -1.93 -26.03
C VAL A 385 -58.64 -1.14 -26.73
N MET A 386 -58.99 -0.20 -27.61
CA MET A 386 -58.02 0.67 -28.27
C MET A 386 -57.26 1.57 -27.29
N GLY A 387 -57.94 2.12 -26.28
CA GLY A 387 -57.31 2.92 -25.21
C GLY A 387 -56.30 2.09 -24.40
N SER A 388 -56.64 0.84 -24.07
CA SER A 388 -55.71 -0.07 -23.39
C SER A 388 -54.51 -0.45 -24.27
N TRP A 389 -54.72 -0.66 -25.57
CA TRP A 389 -53.65 -0.92 -26.54
C TRP A 389 -52.71 0.29 -26.72
N TRP A 390 -53.27 1.50 -26.73
CA TRP A 390 -52.48 2.72 -26.76
C TRP A 390 -51.62 2.89 -25.51
N LEU A 391 -52.18 2.63 -24.33
CA LEU A 391 -51.41 2.67 -23.08
C LEU A 391 -50.27 1.63 -23.11
N PHE A 392 -50.55 0.41 -23.56
CA PHE A 392 -49.54 -0.63 -23.71
C PHE A 392 -48.42 -0.19 -24.67
N THR A 393 -48.78 0.33 -25.85
CA THR A 393 -47.83 0.82 -26.85
C THR A 393 -46.95 1.95 -26.30
N LEU A 394 -47.54 2.90 -25.56
CA LEU A 394 -46.79 3.98 -24.92
C LEU A 394 -45.77 3.46 -23.92
N ILE A 395 -46.15 2.51 -23.07
CA ILE A 395 -45.25 1.90 -22.09
C ILE A 395 -44.10 1.16 -22.78
N VAL A 396 -44.39 0.39 -23.84
CA VAL A 396 -43.37 -0.35 -24.60
C VAL A 396 -42.41 0.61 -25.30
N CYS A 397 -42.91 1.64 -25.99
CA CYS A 397 -42.07 2.61 -26.67
C CYS A 397 -41.21 3.42 -25.68
N SER A 398 -41.80 3.85 -24.55
CA SER A 398 -41.07 4.57 -23.50
C SER A 398 -39.97 3.70 -22.89
N SER A 399 -40.25 2.41 -22.63
CA SER A 399 -39.25 1.48 -22.10
C SER A 399 -38.14 1.18 -23.10
N TYR A 400 -38.49 1.03 -24.38
CA TYR A 400 -37.52 0.80 -25.46
C TYR A 400 -36.56 1.98 -25.59
N THR A 401 -37.10 3.19 -25.65
CA THR A 401 -36.31 4.42 -25.79
C THR A 401 -35.42 4.67 -24.57
N ALA A 402 -35.92 4.42 -23.36
CA ALA A 402 -35.12 4.50 -22.13
C ALA A 402 -33.98 3.49 -22.10
N ASN A 403 -34.25 2.22 -22.44
CA ASN A 403 -33.23 1.17 -22.44
C ASN A 403 -32.21 1.35 -23.58
N LEU A 404 -32.64 1.80 -24.75
CA LEU A 404 -31.74 2.14 -25.86
C LEU A 404 -30.82 3.29 -25.47
N ALA A 405 -31.35 4.35 -24.86
CA ALA A 405 -30.54 5.47 -24.37
C ALA A 405 -29.53 4.99 -23.33
N ALA A 406 -29.95 4.17 -22.36
CA ALA A 406 -29.05 3.57 -21.38
C ALA A 406 -27.95 2.73 -22.03
N TYR A 407 -28.30 1.89 -23.01
CA TYR A 407 -27.36 1.05 -23.75
C TYR A 407 -26.32 1.87 -24.53
N LEU A 408 -26.74 2.95 -25.19
CA LEU A 408 -25.85 3.84 -25.94
C LEU A 408 -24.93 4.66 -25.04
N THR A 409 -25.37 4.98 -23.82
CA THR A 409 -24.52 5.71 -22.85
C THR A 409 -23.54 4.82 -22.10
N VAL A 410 -23.82 3.52 -21.99
CA VAL A 410 -22.98 2.57 -21.26
C VAL A 410 -22.25 1.68 -22.25
N SER A 411 -21.10 2.14 -22.75
CA SER A 411 -20.14 1.22 -23.34
C SER A 411 -19.52 0.41 -22.20
N ARG A 412 -20.02 -0.81 -22.00
CA ARG A 412 -19.35 -1.76 -21.10
C ARG A 412 -18.03 -2.14 -21.75
N MET A 413 -16.94 -1.55 -21.26
CA MET A 413 -15.61 -2.14 -21.40
C MET A 413 -15.61 -3.45 -20.60
N ASP A 414 -16.08 -4.52 -21.22
CA ASP A 414 -16.00 -5.88 -20.68
C ASP A 414 -14.53 -6.33 -20.72
N HIS A 415 -13.79 -5.92 -19.70
CA HIS A 415 -12.44 -6.46 -19.46
C HIS A 415 -12.55 -7.87 -18.89
N ALA A 416 -12.24 -8.87 -19.71
CA ALA A 416 -12.20 -10.27 -19.31
C ALA A 416 -11.07 -10.58 -18.31
N ILE A 417 -9.99 -9.80 -18.31
CA ILE A 417 -8.81 -10.02 -17.47
C ILE A 417 -8.61 -8.81 -16.56
N ARG A 418 -8.85 -8.97 -15.26
CA ARG A 418 -8.65 -7.92 -14.25
C ARG A 418 -7.58 -8.28 -13.23
N SER A 419 -7.30 -9.57 -13.08
CA SER A 419 -6.35 -10.10 -12.12
C SER A 419 -5.41 -11.11 -12.75
N PHE A 420 -4.27 -11.34 -12.08
CA PHE A 420 -3.35 -12.42 -12.41
C PHE A 420 -4.02 -13.81 -12.33
N GLN A 421 -5.06 -13.96 -11.50
CA GLN A 421 -5.83 -15.19 -11.41
C GLN A 421 -6.69 -15.45 -12.65
N ASP A 422 -7.30 -14.40 -13.20
CA ASP A 422 -8.05 -14.50 -14.46
C ASP A 422 -7.09 -14.84 -15.60
N LEU A 423 -5.90 -14.22 -15.60
CA LEU A 423 -4.86 -14.47 -16.59
C LEU A 423 -4.32 -15.91 -16.55
N ALA A 424 -4.17 -16.49 -15.36
CA ALA A 424 -3.68 -17.87 -15.18
C ALA A 424 -4.72 -18.94 -15.55
N ARG A 425 -6.03 -18.62 -15.47
CA ARG A 425 -7.11 -19.57 -15.81
C ARG A 425 -7.43 -19.62 -17.30
N GLN A 426 -7.18 -18.52 -18.01
CA GLN A 426 -7.46 -18.41 -19.44
C GLN A 426 -6.29 -18.92 -20.29
N ILE A 427 -6.58 -19.37 -21.52
CA ILE A 427 -5.59 -19.93 -22.46
C ILE A 427 -5.64 -19.17 -23.81
N GLU A 428 -6.52 -18.19 -23.95
CA GLU A 428 -6.79 -17.50 -25.22
C GLU A 428 -5.79 -16.40 -25.55
N VAL A 429 -5.23 -15.76 -24.51
CA VAL A 429 -4.30 -14.64 -24.60
C VAL A 429 -2.92 -15.06 -24.13
N ASP A 430 -1.93 -14.94 -25.00
CA ASP A 430 -0.53 -15.17 -24.68
C ASP A 430 0.01 -14.06 -23.76
N TYR A 431 0.84 -14.43 -22.78
CA TYR A 431 1.41 -13.50 -21.80
C TYR A 431 2.87 -13.82 -21.45
N GLY A 432 3.62 -12.79 -21.06
CA GLY A 432 5.05 -12.90 -20.77
C GLY A 432 5.63 -11.69 -20.05
N THR A 433 6.95 -11.58 -20.00
CA THR A 433 7.62 -10.42 -19.36
C THR A 433 8.87 -10.03 -20.14
N VAL A 434 9.58 -9.00 -19.69
CA VAL A 434 10.91 -8.68 -20.23
C VAL A 434 11.93 -9.62 -19.59
N ARG A 435 12.72 -10.33 -20.39
CA ARG A 435 13.79 -11.22 -19.90
C ARG A 435 14.85 -10.42 -19.14
N ASP A 436 15.53 -11.06 -18.19
CA ASP A 436 16.55 -10.44 -17.33
C ASP A 436 16.04 -9.20 -16.55
N SER A 437 14.73 -9.04 -16.37
CA SER A 437 14.12 -7.96 -15.59
C SER A 437 13.78 -8.39 -14.17
N ALA A 438 13.66 -7.43 -13.26
CA ALA A 438 13.22 -7.70 -11.89
C ALA A 438 11.82 -8.34 -11.85
N VAL A 439 10.96 -8.04 -12.83
CA VAL A 439 9.62 -8.63 -12.96
C VAL A 439 9.70 -10.10 -13.37
N TYR A 440 10.60 -10.46 -14.30
CA TYR A 440 10.85 -11.85 -14.67
C TYR A 440 11.34 -12.67 -13.47
N ASP A 441 12.30 -12.13 -12.72
CA ASP A 441 12.82 -12.78 -11.51
C ASP A 441 11.77 -12.84 -10.38
N TYR A 442 10.89 -11.84 -10.28
CA TYR A 442 9.76 -11.87 -9.36
C TYR A 442 8.80 -13.04 -9.65
N PHE A 443 8.41 -13.24 -10.92
CA PHE A 443 7.56 -14.38 -11.30
C PHE A 443 8.28 -15.72 -11.16
N ARG A 444 9.58 -15.78 -11.48
CA ARG A 444 10.42 -16.96 -11.23
C ARG A 444 10.41 -17.33 -9.76
N ASN A 445 10.83 -16.41 -8.90
CA ASN A 445 11.00 -16.65 -7.47
C ASN A 445 9.68 -17.03 -6.81
N LYS A 446 8.57 -16.38 -7.16
CA LYS A 446 7.23 -16.76 -6.64
C LYS A 446 6.72 -18.07 -7.20
N GLY A 447 6.91 -18.33 -8.49
CA GLY A 447 6.42 -19.54 -9.14
C GLY A 447 7.18 -20.81 -8.74
N THR A 448 8.47 -20.69 -8.39
CA THR A 448 9.32 -21.83 -7.99
C THR A 448 9.42 -22.05 -6.48
N ASN A 449 8.91 -21.14 -5.65
CA ASN A 449 9.04 -21.24 -4.19
C ASN A 449 8.18 -22.39 -3.63
N PRO A 450 8.77 -23.45 -3.04
CA PRO A 450 8.00 -24.56 -2.47
C PRO A 450 7.26 -24.20 -1.18
N LEU A 451 7.67 -23.12 -0.49
CA LEU A 451 7.12 -22.71 0.81
C LEU A 451 5.89 -21.80 0.66
N GLU A 452 5.79 -21.06 -0.44
CA GLU A 452 4.70 -20.15 -0.77
C GLU A 452 4.02 -20.61 -2.07
N GLN A 453 3.45 -21.81 -2.05
CA GLN A 453 2.87 -22.44 -3.24
C GLN A 453 1.54 -21.77 -3.64
N ASP A 454 1.60 -20.61 -4.28
CA ASP A 454 0.46 -20.01 -4.95
C ASP A 454 0.31 -20.65 -6.34
N SER A 455 -0.74 -21.45 -6.50
CA SER A 455 -1.11 -22.11 -7.77
C SER A 455 -1.17 -21.13 -8.95
N THR A 456 -1.50 -19.86 -8.70
CA THR A 456 -1.58 -18.81 -9.71
C THR A 456 -0.20 -18.49 -10.27
N TYR A 457 0.77 -18.19 -9.41
CA TYR A 457 2.12 -17.81 -9.84
C TYR A 457 2.89 -19.00 -10.42
N ALA A 458 2.63 -20.22 -9.93
CA ALA A 458 3.19 -21.43 -10.52
C ALA A 458 2.71 -21.62 -11.96
N GLU A 459 1.43 -21.42 -12.24
CA GLU A 459 0.85 -21.53 -13.58
C GLU A 459 1.32 -20.39 -14.50
N LEU A 460 1.37 -19.17 -14.00
CA LEU A 460 1.94 -18.04 -14.75
C LEU A 460 3.40 -18.30 -15.12
N TRP A 461 4.21 -18.76 -14.16
CA TRP A 461 5.62 -19.07 -14.40
C TRP A 461 5.79 -20.22 -15.39
N ARG A 462 4.92 -21.23 -15.38
CA ARG A 462 4.93 -22.33 -16.36
C ARG A 462 4.83 -21.84 -17.80
N THR A 463 3.98 -20.84 -18.04
CA THR A 463 3.85 -20.20 -19.35
C THR A 463 5.03 -19.28 -19.65
N ILE A 464 5.40 -18.40 -18.71
CA ILE A 464 6.49 -17.41 -18.88
C ILE A 464 7.84 -18.10 -19.15
N SER A 465 8.12 -19.22 -18.48
CA SER A 465 9.40 -19.94 -18.57
C SER A 465 9.48 -20.96 -19.71
N LYS A 466 8.40 -21.12 -20.49
CA LYS A 466 8.36 -22.07 -21.60
C LYS A 466 9.46 -21.74 -22.62
N ASN A 467 10.23 -22.76 -23.03
CA ASN A 467 11.42 -22.62 -23.89
C ASN A 467 12.39 -21.53 -23.39
N ASP A 468 12.71 -21.53 -22.09
CA ASP A 468 13.55 -20.52 -21.43
C ASP A 468 13.06 -19.08 -21.61
N GLY A 469 11.74 -18.92 -21.80
CA GLY A 469 11.09 -17.64 -22.03
C GLY A 469 11.29 -17.08 -23.44
N LEU A 470 11.82 -17.85 -24.39
CA LEU A 470 11.97 -17.39 -25.78
C LEU A 470 10.64 -17.28 -26.54
N ASP A 471 9.65 -18.10 -26.16
CA ASP A 471 8.33 -18.12 -26.82
C ASP A 471 7.50 -16.89 -26.49
N TYR A 472 7.53 -16.45 -25.23
CA TYR A 472 6.63 -15.42 -24.71
C TYR A 472 7.35 -14.27 -24.00
N SER A 473 8.65 -14.30 -23.73
CA SER A 473 9.32 -13.18 -23.04
C SER A 473 10.20 -12.37 -24.00
N VAL A 474 10.06 -11.05 -23.96
CA VAL A 474 10.74 -10.12 -24.89
C VAL A 474 12.09 -9.68 -24.33
N SER A 475 12.96 -9.14 -25.19
CA SER A 475 14.28 -8.67 -24.79
C SER A 475 14.29 -7.23 -24.26
N SER A 476 13.32 -6.41 -24.67
CA SER A 476 13.21 -5.01 -24.24
C SER A 476 11.74 -4.62 -24.04
N PRO A 477 11.44 -3.62 -23.18
CA PRO A 477 10.08 -3.11 -23.00
C PRO A 477 9.45 -2.64 -24.32
N SER A 478 10.23 -1.95 -25.17
CA SER A 478 9.77 -1.44 -26.46
C SER A 478 9.31 -2.53 -27.44
N GLU A 479 9.95 -3.71 -27.38
CA GLU A 479 9.59 -4.88 -28.18
C GLU A 479 8.26 -5.49 -27.71
N GLY A 480 7.97 -5.45 -26.41
CA GLY A 480 6.69 -5.88 -25.85
C GLY A 480 5.51 -4.97 -26.22
N ILE A 481 5.76 -3.66 -26.32
CA ILE A 481 4.72 -2.67 -26.63
C ILE A 481 4.35 -2.68 -28.12
N ARG A 482 5.30 -2.90 -29.03
CA ARG A 482 5.07 -2.85 -30.49
C ARG A 482 3.94 -3.78 -30.99
N PRO A 483 3.89 -5.08 -30.61
CA PRO A 483 2.80 -5.97 -31.00
C PRO A 483 1.43 -5.51 -30.51
N LEU A 484 1.33 -4.89 -29.32
CA LEU A 484 0.07 -4.38 -28.80
C LEU A 484 -0.50 -3.22 -29.66
N VAL A 485 0.37 -2.53 -30.41
CA VAL A 485 0.01 -1.40 -31.27
C VAL A 485 -0.25 -1.83 -32.73
N ALA A 486 0.34 -2.93 -33.20
CA ALA A 486 0.46 -3.21 -34.65
C ALA A 486 -0.51 -4.25 -35.26
N THR A 487 -1.35 -4.97 -34.50
CA THR A 487 -2.18 -6.08 -35.04
C THR A 487 -3.68 -5.80 -35.05
N ASP A 488 -4.28 -5.69 -36.24
CA ASP A 488 -5.74 -5.56 -36.48
C ASP A 488 -6.54 -6.89 -36.35
N SER A 489 -5.90 -7.96 -35.89
CA SER A 489 -6.54 -9.26 -35.66
C SER A 489 -6.80 -9.48 -34.17
N LEU A 490 -8.01 -9.93 -33.86
CA LEU A 490 -8.57 -10.34 -32.56
C LEU A 490 -7.80 -11.46 -31.79
N VAL A 491 -6.52 -11.63 -32.04
CA VAL A 491 -5.66 -12.59 -31.34
C VAL A 491 -4.38 -11.85 -30.99
N ALA A 492 -4.22 -11.54 -29.71
CA ALA A 492 -2.95 -11.08 -29.16
C ALA A 492 -1.92 -12.20 -29.31
N ARG A 493 -1.24 -12.25 -30.47
CA ARG A 493 -0.03 -13.05 -30.70
C ARG A 493 1.20 -12.26 -30.29
N GLY A 494 1.15 -11.72 -29.10
CA GLY A 494 2.24 -10.96 -28.51
C GLY A 494 2.07 -11.06 -27.00
N PRO A 495 3.12 -11.42 -26.27
CA PRO A 495 3.02 -11.60 -24.84
C PRO A 495 2.58 -10.31 -24.16
N LEU A 496 1.53 -10.37 -23.35
CA LEU A 496 1.24 -9.34 -22.34
C LEU A 496 2.47 -9.16 -21.49
N VAL A 497 3.20 -8.04 -21.64
CA VAL A 497 4.39 -7.76 -20.85
C VAL A 497 3.96 -7.08 -19.56
N ALA A 498 4.28 -7.70 -18.43
CA ALA A 498 4.31 -6.97 -17.18
C ALA A 498 5.51 -6.01 -17.23
N THR A 499 5.24 -4.73 -17.46
CA THR A 499 6.24 -3.67 -17.47
C THR A 499 6.23 -2.97 -16.11
N ASP A 500 7.40 -2.45 -15.71
CA ASP A 500 7.44 -1.35 -14.75
C ASP A 500 6.69 -0.15 -15.40
N PRO A 501 5.77 0.53 -14.69
CA PRO A 501 4.99 1.63 -15.26
C PRO A 501 5.81 2.89 -15.56
#